data_AF-A0A4S4KP68-F1
#
_entry.id   AF-A0A4S4KP68-F1
#
_cell.length_a   1.000
_cell.length_b   1.000
_cell.length_c   1.000
_cell.angle_alpha   90.00
_cell.angle_beta   90.00
_cell.angle_gamma   90.00
#
_symmetry.space_group_name_H-M   'P 1'
#
loop_
_entity.id
_entity.type
_entity.pdbx_description
1 polymer ?
#
loop_
_entity_poly.entity_id
_entity_poly.type
_entity_poly.pdbx_seq_one_letter_code
_entity_poly.pdbx_strand_id
1 'polypeptide(L)'
;MLDTNYYNVTTQVSVLDGATLEAPGIVKRNGVYYLIASHTSGWAPNPNKFFTSSSLSGPWSSQQDIAPPATNTYFSQNAYDLPLGSNAIYMGDRWRPDLLGSSRYIWYPLDFSSGSPQLVPADVWSVNIQAGTYSAATGTSYEAENGQLGGSATIASDPSFSGGRVVGYLGDGGTVTISNVQSNGGAHWVALYYANGDSTWRNVTVSVNGGSNVLVDQPNTGGGHVVLSVPVKVNLNSGANSITFGSGQTNYAGDLDRIIVY
;
A
#
# COMPACT_ATOMS: atom_id res chain seq x y z
N MET A 1 17.74 28.09 5.74
CA MET A 1 16.82 29.23 5.60
C MET A 1 16.85 29.69 4.16
N LEU A 2 15.69 30.07 3.64
CA LEU A 2 15.57 30.80 2.38
C LEU A 2 15.57 32.32 2.67
N ASP A 3 15.84 33.13 1.66
CA ASP A 3 15.55 34.57 1.73
C ASP A 3 14.04 34.86 1.79
N THR A 4 13.65 36.11 2.02
CA THR A 4 12.24 36.52 2.16
C THR A 4 11.43 36.41 0.87
N ASN A 5 12.09 36.27 -0.28
CA ASN A 5 11.45 36.11 -1.58
C ASN A 5 11.36 34.64 -2.01
N TYR A 6 11.95 33.74 -1.22
CA TYR A 6 12.10 32.31 -1.49
C TYR A 6 12.90 31.99 -2.77
N TYR A 7 13.86 32.85 -3.13
CA TYR A 7 14.66 32.68 -4.35
C TYR A 7 15.99 31.97 -4.12
N ASN A 8 16.59 32.14 -2.94
CA ASN A 8 17.90 31.54 -2.64
C ASN A 8 17.97 30.96 -1.22
N VAL A 9 18.89 30.01 -1.03
CA VAL A 9 19.31 29.52 0.28
C VAL A 9 20.33 30.50 0.86
N THR A 10 20.07 30.98 2.08
CA THR A 10 20.91 31.98 2.75
C THR A 10 21.76 31.39 3.87
N THR A 11 21.29 30.34 4.54
CA THR A 11 21.94 29.78 5.72
C THR A 11 21.59 28.31 5.90
N GLN A 12 22.58 27.46 6.16
CA GLN A 12 22.36 26.09 6.62
C GLN A 12 21.83 26.11 8.06
N VAL A 13 20.73 25.40 8.33
CA VAL A 13 20.05 25.42 9.65
C VAL A 13 20.33 24.17 10.46
N SER A 14 20.41 23.03 9.79
CA SER A 14 20.67 21.72 10.38
C SER A 14 21.34 20.83 9.34
N VAL A 15 22.02 19.81 9.82
CA VAL A 15 22.60 18.73 9.03
C VAL A 15 22.49 17.44 9.83
N LEU A 16 22.10 16.37 9.15
CA LEU A 16 22.08 15.01 9.69
C LEU A 16 23.20 14.23 8.99
N ASP A 17 24.42 14.37 9.49
CA ASP A 17 25.61 13.78 8.86
C ASP A 17 25.49 12.25 8.75
N GLY A 18 25.76 11.72 7.55
CA GLY A 18 25.71 10.28 7.29
C GLY A 18 24.31 9.67 7.26
N ALA A 19 23.24 10.46 7.32
CA ALA A 19 21.88 9.93 7.44
C ALA A 19 21.33 9.26 6.16
N THR A 20 21.91 9.54 4.98
CA THR A 20 21.48 8.95 3.68
C THR A 20 19.98 9.12 3.41
N LEU A 21 19.44 10.31 3.67
CA LEU A 21 18.02 10.63 3.50
C LEU A 21 17.75 11.26 2.13
N GLU A 22 16.61 10.90 1.54
CA GLU A 22 16.02 11.54 0.37
C GLU A 22 14.50 11.65 0.53
N ALA A 23 13.79 12.14 -0.49
CA ALA A 23 12.33 12.29 -0.47
C ALA A 23 11.76 12.99 0.80
N PRO A 24 12.28 14.18 1.19
CA PRO A 24 11.92 14.79 2.46
C PRO A 24 10.60 15.56 2.40
N GLY A 25 9.81 15.48 3.47
CA GLY A 25 8.68 16.37 3.75
C GLY A 25 8.62 16.71 5.24
N ILE A 26 8.08 17.89 5.59
CA ILE A 26 7.94 18.31 7.00
C ILE A 26 6.50 18.69 7.30
N VAL A 27 5.95 18.09 8.36
CA VAL A 27 4.68 18.51 8.98
C VAL A 27 4.97 19.14 10.33
N LYS A 28 4.34 20.29 10.61
CA LYS A 28 4.39 20.92 11.94
C LYS A 28 3.11 20.63 12.71
N ARG A 29 3.22 20.11 13.94
CA ARG A 29 2.09 19.82 14.82
C ARG A 29 2.43 20.11 16.27
N ASN A 30 1.54 20.82 16.97
CA ASN A 30 1.68 21.13 18.40
C ASN A 30 3.07 21.70 18.77
N GLY A 31 3.63 22.56 17.91
CA GLY A 31 4.95 23.17 18.10
C GLY A 31 6.14 22.27 17.73
N VAL A 32 5.92 21.01 17.35
CA VAL A 32 6.94 20.04 16.94
C VAL A 32 6.97 19.92 15.42
N TYR A 33 8.17 19.85 14.84
CA TYR A 33 8.42 19.54 13.43
C TYR A 33 8.64 18.05 13.29
N TYR A 34 7.95 17.43 12.35
CA TYR A 34 8.07 16.03 11.97
C TYR A 34 8.65 15.98 10.56
N LEU A 35 9.90 15.55 10.42
CA LEU A 35 10.52 15.26 9.12
C LEU A 35 10.18 13.82 8.75
N ILE A 36 9.66 13.61 7.55
CA ILE A 36 9.40 12.29 6.96
C ILE A 36 10.30 12.16 5.73
N ALA A 37 11.01 11.05 5.62
CA ALA A 37 11.99 10.84 4.56
C ALA A 37 12.19 9.34 4.29
N SER A 38 12.61 9.00 3.07
CA SER A 38 13.14 7.68 2.77
C SER A 38 14.66 7.64 2.94
N HIS A 39 15.24 6.44 2.96
CA HIS A 39 16.66 6.27 2.67
C HIS A 39 16.91 6.23 1.15
N THR A 40 18.18 6.25 0.75
CA THR A 40 18.62 6.23 -0.65
C THR A 40 18.74 4.80 -1.20
N SER A 41 17.74 4.35 -1.97
CA SER A 41 17.75 3.04 -2.65
C SER A 41 17.37 3.12 -4.14
N GLY A 42 17.52 4.30 -4.75
CA GLY A 42 17.10 4.54 -6.13
C GLY A 42 15.59 4.39 -6.28
N TRP A 43 15.13 3.65 -7.29
CA TRP A 43 13.70 3.43 -7.52
C TRP A 43 13.06 2.40 -6.57
N ALA A 44 13.86 1.56 -5.91
CA ALA A 44 13.33 0.54 -5.01
C ALA A 44 12.78 1.21 -3.74
N PRO A 45 11.60 0.80 -3.24
CA PRO A 45 11.06 1.33 -1.99
C PRO A 45 11.93 0.86 -0.80
N ASN A 46 11.87 1.61 0.30
CA ASN A 46 12.50 1.23 1.56
C ASN A 46 11.64 1.71 2.74
N PRO A 47 11.90 1.26 3.98
CA PRO A 47 11.14 1.69 5.14
C PRO A 47 11.37 3.17 5.42
N ASN A 48 10.42 4.02 5.02
CA ASN A 48 10.46 5.46 5.26
C ASN A 48 10.37 5.73 6.77
N LYS A 49 11.03 6.81 7.19
CA LYS A 49 11.23 7.15 8.59
C LYS A 49 10.61 8.50 8.92
N PHE A 50 10.30 8.70 10.19
CA PHE A 50 10.07 10.03 10.75
C PHE A 50 11.13 10.41 11.80
N PHE A 51 11.33 11.71 11.95
CA PHE A 51 12.19 12.37 12.94
C PHE A 51 11.43 13.54 13.55
N THR A 52 11.67 13.86 14.81
CA THR A 52 11.02 14.99 15.49
C THR A 52 12.01 16.01 16.03
N SER A 53 11.63 17.28 16.03
CA SER A 53 12.35 18.34 16.75
C SER A 53 11.44 19.51 17.12
N SER A 54 11.74 20.23 18.20
CA SER A 54 11.07 21.49 18.55
C SER A 54 11.56 22.69 17.73
N SER A 55 12.67 22.54 17.00
CA SER A 55 13.26 23.56 16.12
C SER A 55 13.77 22.92 14.84
N LEU A 56 13.70 23.63 13.70
CA LEU A 56 14.31 23.16 12.45
C LEU A 56 15.84 23.00 12.56
N SER A 57 16.48 23.67 13.52
CA SER A 57 17.91 23.52 13.83
C SER A 57 18.26 22.22 14.55
N GLY A 58 17.25 21.46 15.00
CA GLY A 58 17.45 20.31 15.87
C GLY A 58 17.55 20.69 17.36
N PRO A 59 17.97 19.73 18.22
CA PRO A 59 18.34 18.36 17.84
C PRO A 59 17.15 17.58 17.28
N TRP A 60 17.40 16.74 16.27
CA TRP A 60 16.41 15.81 15.73
C TRP A 60 16.48 14.49 16.51
N SER A 61 15.33 13.84 16.70
CA SER A 61 15.27 12.49 17.28
C SER A 61 16.00 11.45 16.42
N SER A 62 16.21 10.25 16.95
CA SER A 62 16.56 9.11 16.10
C SER A 62 15.38 8.75 15.17
N GLN A 63 15.70 8.07 14.07
CA GLN A 63 14.72 7.63 13.09
C GLN A 63 13.76 6.59 13.69
N GLN A 64 12.49 6.67 13.31
CA GLN A 64 11.45 5.69 13.64
C GLN A 64 10.63 5.39 12.39
N ASP A 65 10.11 4.18 12.25
CA ASP A 65 9.30 3.76 11.10
C ASP A 65 7.90 4.38 11.12
N ILE A 66 7.38 4.76 9.94
CA ILE A 66 5.98 5.20 9.77
C ILE A 66 5.04 4.04 9.37
N ALA A 67 5.59 2.87 9.06
CA ALA A 67 4.87 1.67 8.61
C ALA A 67 5.67 0.41 8.97
N PRO A 68 5.07 -0.80 8.96
CA PRO A 68 5.81 -2.03 9.20
C PRO A 68 7.00 -2.16 8.22
N PRO A 69 8.26 -2.32 8.71
CA PRO A 69 9.44 -2.23 7.86
C PRO A 69 9.45 -3.21 6.69
N ALA A 70 8.93 -4.43 6.90
CA ALA A 70 8.88 -5.45 5.86
C ALA A 70 8.10 -5.02 4.60
N THR A 71 7.14 -4.11 4.75
CA THR A 71 6.29 -3.63 3.64
C THR A 71 6.97 -2.58 2.77
N ASN A 72 8.14 -2.08 3.18
CA ASN A 72 8.82 -0.94 2.54
C ASN A 72 7.85 0.23 2.28
N THR A 73 7.19 0.67 3.36
CA THR A 73 6.17 1.73 3.33
C THR A 73 5.05 1.39 2.33
N TYR A 74 4.51 0.17 2.45
CA TYR A 74 3.49 -0.36 1.53
C TYR A 74 3.87 -0.21 0.05
N PHE A 75 5.15 -0.48 -0.26
CA PHE A 75 5.77 -0.27 -1.56
C PHE A 75 5.55 1.14 -2.09
N SER A 76 6.03 2.13 -1.33
CA SER A 76 6.04 3.52 -1.74
C SER A 76 7.22 4.30 -1.17
N GLN A 77 7.48 5.45 -1.76
CA GLN A 77 8.46 6.43 -1.31
C GLN A 77 7.74 7.77 -1.08
N ASN A 78 8.09 8.47 0.01
CA ASN A 78 7.48 9.75 0.34
C ASN A 78 7.60 10.76 -0.83
N ALA A 79 6.62 11.66 -0.95
CA ALA A 79 6.68 12.77 -1.90
C ALA A 79 6.16 14.07 -1.27
N TYR A 80 5.03 14.00 -0.55
CA TYR A 80 4.47 15.15 0.18
C TYR A 80 3.68 14.70 1.41
N ASP A 81 3.69 15.54 2.44
CA ASP A 81 2.98 15.29 3.70
C ASP A 81 2.02 16.44 3.97
N LEU A 82 0.73 16.24 3.65
CA LEU A 82 -0.29 17.30 3.73
C LEU A 82 -0.94 17.33 5.12
N PRO A 83 -0.89 18.44 5.88
CA PRO A 83 -1.64 18.55 7.13
C PRO A 83 -3.15 18.39 6.94
N LEU A 84 -3.79 17.62 7.83
CA LEU A 84 -5.23 17.33 7.85
C LEU A 84 -5.75 17.31 9.30
N GLY A 85 -6.19 18.46 9.81
CA GLY A 85 -6.68 18.58 11.18
C GLY A 85 -5.63 18.12 12.22
N SER A 86 -6.01 17.17 13.07
CA SER A 86 -5.10 16.55 14.06
C SER A 86 -4.13 15.51 13.46
N ASN A 87 -4.24 15.23 12.15
CA ASN A 87 -3.49 14.22 11.42
C ASN A 87 -2.89 14.80 10.11
N ALA A 88 -2.32 13.96 9.25
CA ALA A 88 -1.86 14.36 7.93
C ALA A 88 -2.27 13.32 6.88
N ILE A 89 -1.96 13.59 5.62
CA ILE A 89 -2.05 12.65 4.51
C ILE A 89 -0.62 12.43 4.01
N TYR A 90 -0.18 11.18 4.07
CA TYR A 90 1.01 10.73 3.38
C TYR A 90 0.68 10.63 1.89
N MET A 91 1.49 11.27 1.06
CA MET A 91 1.40 11.17 -0.39
C MET A 91 2.73 10.64 -0.90
N GLY A 92 2.76 9.36 -1.26
CA GLY A 92 3.93 8.71 -1.82
C GLY A 92 3.74 8.22 -3.24
N ASP A 93 4.87 7.89 -3.87
CA ASP A 93 4.94 7.29 -5.20
C ASP A 93 5.32 5.81 -5.08
N ARG A 94 4.60 4.95 -5.81
CA ARG A 94 5.05 3.61 -6.17
C ARG A 94 5.70 3.69 -7.54
N TRP A 95 7.01 3.85 -7.53
CA TRP A 95 7.81 3.93 -8.75
C TRP A 95 7.77 2.63 -9.55
N ARG A 96 7.53 2.75 -10.85
CA ARG A 96 7.60 1.66 -11.84
C ARG A 96 8.68 1.99 -12.88
N PRO A 97 9.96 1.69 -12.63
CA PRO A 97 11.08 2.21 -13.42
C PRO A 97 11.08 1.74 -14.89
N ASP A 98 10.54 0.54 -15.15
CA ASP A 98 10.37 -0.03 -16.49
C ASP A 98 9.24 0.63 -17.29
N LEU A 99 8.33 1.35 -16.63
CA LEU A 99 7.20 2.03 -17.25
C LEU A 99 6.77 3.24 -16.42
N LEU A 100 7.64 4.26 -16.34
CA LEU A 100 7.51 5.39 -15.39
C LEU A 100 6.16 6.10 -15.42
N GLY A 101 5.57 6.29 -16.60
CA GLY A 101 4.23 6.91 -16.75
C GLY A 101 3.09 6.07 -16.14
N SER A 102 3.36 4.84 -15.74
CA SER A 102 2.46 3.94 -15.01
C SER A 102 2.84 3.75 -13.53
N SER A 103 3.73 4.59 -13.00
CA SER A 103 3.89 4.72 -11.54
C SER A 103 2.54 5.09 -10.91
N ARG A 104 2.36 4.80 -9.61
CA ARG A 104 1.08 4.98 -8.91
C ARG A 104 1.24 5.88 -7.70
N TYR A 105 0.14 6.52 -7.32
CA TYR A 105 0.04 7.32 -6.11
C TYR A 105 -0.43 6.45 -4.95
N ILE A 106 0.34 6.43 -3.87
CA ILE A 106 0.04 5.70 -2.65
C ILE A 106 -0.27 6.74 -1.57
N TRP A 107 -1.56 7.01 -1.39
CA TRP A 107 -2.02 8.01 -0.43
C TRP A 107 -2.74 7.33 0.72
N TYR A 108 -2.27 7.59 1.94
CA TYR A 108 -2.85 7.06 3.15
C TYR A 108 -3.02 8.17 4.20
N PRO A 109 -4.01 8.04 5.09
CA PRO A 109 -4.00 8.81 6.33
C PRO A 109 -2.71 8.55 7.10
N LEU A 110 -2.05 9.62 7.55
CA LEU A 110 -0.94 9.58 8.48
C LEU A 110 -1.47 10.03 9.85
N ASP A 111 -1.74 9.04 10.70
CA ASP A 111 -2.38 9.25 12.00
C ASP A 111 -1.35 9.58 13.08
N PHE A 112 -1.65 10.60 13.88
CA PHE A 112 -0.80 11.09 14.96
C PHE A 112 -1.40 10.79 16.34
N SER A 113 -2.50 10.04 16.42
CA SER A 113 -3.24 9.80 17.68
C SER A 113 -2.38 9.14 18.77
N SER A 114 -1.38 8.32 18.38
CA SER A 114 -0.42 7.69 19.30
C SER A 114 0.70 8.63 19.79
N GLY A 115 0.74 9.87 19.28
CA GLY A 115 1.86 10.81 19.46
C GLY A 115 2.98 10.65 18.42
N SER A 116 3.04 9.51 17.72
CA SER A 116 3.94 9.25 16.60
C SER A 116 3.15 9.07 15.31
N PRO A 117 3.60 9.64 14.17
CA PRO A 117 2.93 9.47 12.89
C PRO A 117 3.03 8.02 12.42
N GLN A 118 1.89 7.39 12.11
CA GLN A 118 1.81 6.04 11.54
C GLN A 118 0.86 6.03 10.35
N LEU A 119 1.22 5.32 9.29
CA LEU A 119 0.33 5.10 8.15
C LEU A 119 -0.84 4.22 8.55
N VAL A 120 -2.04 4.63 8.15
CA VAL A 120 -3.24 3.80 8.23
C VAL A 120 -3.41 3.10 6.89
N PRO A 121 -3.21 1.77 6.78
CA PRO A 121 -3.30 1.02 5.52
C PRO A 121 -4.76 0.84 5.09
N ALA A 122 -5.41 1.95 4.72
CA ALA A 122 -6.79 1.98 4.27
C ALA A 122 -6.84 1.85 2.74
N ASP A 123 -7.14 0.65 2.23
CA ASP A 123 -7.25 0.39 0.78
C ASP A 123 -8.22 1.36 0.07
N VAL A 124 -9.34 1.66 0.75
CA VAL A 124 -10.34 2.62 0.33
C VAL A 124 -10.63 3.56 1.50
N TRP A 125 -10.52 4.86 1.27
CA TRP A 125 -10.79 5.87 2.27
C TRP A 125 -11.30 7.16 1.64
N SER A 126 -11.92 7.99 2.46
CA SER A 126 -12.45 9.30 2.09
C SER A 126 -11.85 10.39 2.98
N VAL A 127 -11.77 11.61 2.45
CA VAL A 127 -11.22 12.78 3.15
C VAL A 127 -12.23 13.90 3.16
N ASN A 128 -12.38 14.56 4.31
CA ASN A 128 -13.07 15.83 4.45
C ASN A 128 -12.04 16.90 4.82
N ILE A 129 -11.58 17.64 3.81
CA ILE A 129 -10.54 18.67 3.97
C ILE A 129 -11.00 19.80 4.89
N GLN A 130 -12.28 20.21 4.77
CA GLN A 130 -12.82 21.30 5.58
C GLN A 130 -12.92 20.93 7.06
N ALA A 131 -13.31 19.69 7.36
CA ALA A 131 -13.37 19.18 8.73
C ALA A 131 -12.00 18.74 9.28
N GLY A 132 -11.00 18.56 8.40
CA GLY A 132 -9.70 18.03 8.81
C GLY A 132 -9.76 16.56 9.25
N THR A 133 -10.64 15.76 8.63
CA THR A 133 -10.88 14.35 9.02
C THR A 133 -10.77 13.41 7.82
N TYR A 134 -10.54 12.13 8.11
CA TYR A 134 -10.61 11.03 7.15
C TYR A 134 -11.51 9.92 7.68
N SER A 135 -11.99 9.06 6.78
CA SER A 135 -12.73 7.85 7.12
C SER A 135 -12.28 6.70 6.22
N ALA A 136 -11.76 5.63 6.83
CA ALA A 136 -11.47 4.37 6.15
C ALA A 136 -12.78 3.62 5.90
N ALA A 137 -12.96 3.13 4.67
CA ALA A 137 -14.13 2.32 4.35
C ALA A 137 -14.03 0.96 5.05
N THR A 138 -15.19 0.41 5.44
CA THR A 138 -15.29 -0.96 5.95
C THR A 138 -15.67 -1.86 4.78
N GLY A 139 -14.95 -2.97 4.61
CA GLY A 139 -15.25 -3.99 3.60
C GLY A 139 -15.43 -5.36 4.23
N THR A 140 -15.90 -6.31 3.42
CA THR A 140 -16.04 -7.72 3.81
C THR A 140 -14.82 -8.51 3.34
N SER A 141 -14.17 -9.22 4.26
CA SER A 141 -12.99 -10.05 3.97
C SER A 141 -13.40 -11.45 3.54
N TYR A 142 -12.70 -11.99 2.55
CA TYR A 142 -12.83 -13.37 2.08
C TYR A 142 -11.45 -13.99 1.92
N GLU A 143 -11.14 -14.99 2.75
CA GLU A 143 -9.86 -15.70 2.68
C GLU A 143 -9.80 -16.58 1.43
N ALA A 144 -8.66 -16.56 0.72
CA ALA A 144 -8.51 -17.28 -0.53
C ALA A 144 -8.53 -18.80 -0.33
N GLU A 145 -7.97 -19.30 0.77
CA GLU A 145 -7.92 -20.73 1.09
C GLU A 145 -9.30 -21.34 1.40
N ASN A 146 -10.31 -20.50 1.65
CA ASN A 146 -11.71 -20.93 1.76
C ASN A 146 -12.43 -20.98 0.41
N GLY A 147 -11.78 -20.51 -0.66
CA GLY A 147 -12.26 -20.60 -2.03
C GLY A 147 -12.15 -22.00 -2.62
N GLN A 148 -12.85 -22.21 -3.72
CA GLN A 148 -12.74 -23.45 -4.48
C GLN A 148 -11.49 -23.39 -5.38
N LEU A 149 -10.50 -24.24 -5.08
CA LEU A 149 -9.34 -24.42 -5.95
C LEU A 149 -9.71 -25.16 -7.24
N GLY A 150 -9.01 -24.84 -8.32
CA GLY A 150 -9.05 -25.56 -9.59
C GLY A 150 -7.67 -25.75 -10.17
N GLY A 151 -7.45 -26.88 -10.84
CA GLY A 151 -6.19 -27.19 -11.51
C GLY A 151 -5.02 -27.38 -10.53
N SER A 152 -3.91 -26.70 -10.78
CA SER A 152 -2.63 -26.88 -10.05
C SER A 152 -2.44 -25.97 -8.83
N ALA A 153 -3.42 -25.13 -8.47
CA ALA A 153 -3.32 -24.25 -7.31
C ALA A 153 -3.22 -25.06 -6.00
N THR A 154 -2.47 -24.54 -5.02
CA THR A 154 -2.27 -25.21 -3.73
C THR A 154 -2.38 -24.24 -2.56
N ILE A 155 -2.66 -24.77 -1.37
CA ILE A 155 -2.66 -23.99 -0.14
C ILE A 155 -1.34 -24.21 0.59
N ALA A 156 -0.69 -23.11 0.99
CA ALA A 156 0.43 -23.12 1.92
C ALA A 156 0.00 -22.57 3.28
N SER A 157 0.76 -22.87 4.33
CA SER A 157 0.51 -22.38 5.69
C SER A 157 1.73 -21.62 6.20
N ASP A 158 1.50 -20.41 6.68
CA ASP A 158 2.51 -19.51 7.24
C ASP A 158 1.82 -18.44 8.10
N PRO A 159 2.32 -18.13 9.31
CA PRO A 159 1.68 -17.16 10.21
C PRO A 159 1.70 -15.71 9.72
N SER A 160 2.44 -15.39 8.65
CA SER A 160 2.46 -14.04 8.05
C SER A 160 1.18 -13.70 7.28
N PHE A 161 0.39 -14.71 6.88
CA PHE A 161 -0.85 -14.52 6.12
C PHE A 161 -2.08 -14.42 7.03
N SER A 162 -3.14 -13.79 6.53
CA SER A 162 -4.44 -13.85 7.19
C SER A 162 -4.89 -15.31 7.32
N GLY A 163 -5.47 -15.66 8.47
CA GLY A 163 -5.82 -17.06 8.75
C GLY A 163 -4.64 -18.05 8.80
N GLY A 164 -3.40 -17.57 8.65
CA GLY A 164 -2.19 -18.37 8.60
C GLY A 164 -2.02 -19.19 7.32
N ARG A 165 -2.73 -18.85 6.24
CA ARG A 165 -2.75 -19.62 4.98
C ARG A 165 -2.79 -18.71 3.76
N VAL A 166 -2.38 -19.25 2.62
CA VAL A 166 -2.36 -18.54 1.33
C VAL A 166 -2.62 -19.54 0.21
N VAL A 167 -3.20 -19.08 -0.89
CA VAL A 167 -3.30 -19.86 -2.13
C VAL A 167 -2.18 -19.48 -3.08
N GLY A 168 -1.25 -20.41 -3.28
CA GLY A 168 -0.16 -20.28 -4.25
C GLY A 168 -0.38 -21.10 -5.51
N TYR A 169 0.60 -21.06 -6.41
CA TYR A 169 0.52 -21.71 -7.74
C TYR A 169 -0.73 -21.29 -8.53
N LEU A 170 -1.14 -20.03 -8.39
CA LEU A 170 -2.20 -19.42 -9.21
C LEU A 170 -1.63 -19.01 -10.57
N GLY A 171 -2.44 -19.10 -11.63
CA GLY A 171 -1.96 -19.02 -13.01
C GLY A 171 -1.30 -20.32 -13.46
N ASP A 172 -0.90 -20.39 -14.73
CA ASP A 172 -0.28 -21.60 -15.32
C ASP A 172 -1.08 -22.89 -15.03
N GLY A 173 -2.41 -22.79 -15.19
CA GLY A 173 -3.36 -23.88 -14.93
C GLY A 173 -3.95 -23.92 -13.51
N GLY A 174 -3.46 -23.12 -12.56
CA GLY A 174 -4.01 -23.03 -11.20
C GLY A 174 -4.99 -21.87 -11.04
N THR A 175 -6.11 -22.12 -10.35
CA THR A 175 -7.14 -21.10 -10.06
C THR A 175 -7.70 -21.22 -8.65
N VAL A 176 -8.26 -20.13 -8.16
CA VAL A 176 -9.14 -20.13 -6.98
C VAL A 176 -10.39 -19.32 -7.27
N THR A 177 -11.55 -19.84 -6.88
CA THR A 177 -12.84 -19.15 -6.99
C THR A 177 -13.41 -18.88 -5.60
N ILE A 178 -13.53 -17.61 -5.25
CA ILE A 178 -14.19 -17.15 -4.04
C ILE A 178 -15.68 -16.98 -4.35
N SER A 179 -16.51 -17.80 -3.72
CA SER A 179 -17.97 -17.84 -3.92
C SER A 179 -18.71 -17.09 -2.82
N ASN A 180 -20.01 -16.83 -3.05
CA ASN A 180 -20.89 -16.15 -2.09
C ASN A 180 -20.40 -14.76 -1.65
N VAL A 181 -19.70 -14.06 -2.54
CA VAL A 181 -19.34 -12.65 -2.35
C VAL A 181 -20.63 -11.82 -2.43
N GLN A 182 -21.08 -11.29 -1.29
CA GLN A 182 -22.33 -10.55 -1.21
C GLN A 182 -22.12 -9.09 -1.63
N SER A 183 -23.04 -8.56 -2.42
CA SER A 183 -23.02 -7.17 -2.87
C SER A 183 -24.44 -6.63 -3.05
N ASN A 184 -24.58 -5.30 -3.00
CA ASN A 184 -25.80 -4.58 -3.38
C ASN A 184 -25.86 -4.26 -4.89
N GLY A 185 -24.88 -4.74 -5.66
CA GLY A 185 -24.77 -4.57 -7.11
C GLY A 185 -24.04 -3.30 -7.52
N GLY A 186 -23.52 -3.28 -8.75
CA GLY A 186 -22.80 -2.15 -9.32
C GLY A 186 -21.29 -2.26 -9.12
N ALA A 187 -20.60 -1.12 -9.22
CA ALA A 187 -19.14 -1.09 -9.23
C ALA A 187 -18.57 -0.99 -7.80
N HIS A 188 -17.76 -1.98 -7.42
CA HIS A 188 -17.11 -2.07 -6.12
C HIS A 188 -15.60 -2.06 -6.25
N TRP A 189 -14.92 -1.52 -5.24
CA TRP A 189 -13.49 -1.71 -5.07
C TRP A 189 -13.25 -3.03 -4.36
N VAL A 190 -12.33 -3.83 -4.91
CA VAL A 190 -11.86 -5.07 -4.29
C VAL A 190 -10.34 -4.94 -4.10
N ALA A 191 -9.88 -5.04 -2.86
CA ALA A 191 -8.47 -5.10 -2.54
C ALA A 191 -8.01 -6.56 -2.58
N LEU A 192 -7.00 -6.86 -3.38
CA LEU A 192 -6.37 -8.18 -3.47
C LEU A 192 -5.15 -8.16 -2.58
N TYR A 193 -5.17 -8.93 -1.48
CA TYR A 193 -4.02 -9.13 -0.59
C TYR A 193 -3.22 -10.31 -1.10
N TYR A 194 -1.94 -10.11 -1.40
CA TYR A 194 -1.08 -11.12 -2.00
C TYR A 194 0.37 -10.97 -1.53
N ALA A 195 1.14 -12.04 -1.70
CA ALA A 195 2.59 -12.03 -1.61
C ALA A 195 3.24 -12.32 -2.97
N ASN A 196 4.32 -11.62 -3.27
CA ASN A 196 5.14 -11.83 -4.46
C ASN A 196 6.61 -11.68 -4.07
N GLY A 197 7.27 -12.82 -3.85
CA GLY A 197 8.68 -12.86 -3.45
C GLY A 197 9.68 -12.61 -4.58
N ASP A 198 9.22 -12.47 -5.83
CA ASP A 198 10.10 -12.16 -6.96
C ASP A 198 10.65 -10.73 -6.84
N SER A 199 11.71 -10.41 -7.59
CA SER A 199 12.17 -9.03 -7.76
C SER A 199 11.38 -8.25 -8.83
N THR A 200 10.49 -8.94 -9.55
CA THR A 200 9.69 -8.39 -10.65
C THR A 200 8.20 -8.46 -10.34
N TRP A 201 7.42 -7.64 -11.05
CA TRP A 201 5.97 -7.66 -10.93
C TRP A 201 5.41 -8.95 -11.56
N ARG A 202 4.42 -9.55 -10.89
CA ARG A 202 3.52 -10.54 -11.46
C ARG A 202 2.21 -9.87 -11.85
N ASN A 203 1.24 -10.68 -12.25
CA ASN A 203 -0.14 -10.25 -12.46
C ASN A 203 -1.09 -11.44 -12.27
N VAL A 204 -2.36 -11.12 -12.02
CA VAL A 204 -3.43 -12.10 -11.88
C VAL A 204 -4.63 -11.70 -12.71
N THR A 205 -5.19 -12.65 -13.44
CA THR A 205 -6.50 -12.49 -14.10
C THR A 205 -7.60 -12.59 -13.05
N VAL A 206 -8.58 -11.70 -13.13
CA VAL A 206 -9.77 -11.68 -12.29
C VAL A 206 -11.01 -11.79 -13.19
N SER A 207 -11.86 -12.78 -12.93
CA SER A 207 -13.16 -12.95 -13.59
C SER A 207 -14.27 -12.89 -12.55
N VAL A 208 -15.29 -12.07 -12.81
CA VAL A 208 -16.50 -12.00 -11.99
C VAL A 208 -17.62 -12.74 -12.69
N ASN A 209 -18.27 -13.67 -11.99
CA ASN A 209 -19.42 -14.43 -12.45
C ASN A 209 -19.21 -15.11 -13.82
N GLY A 210 -17.98 -15.57 -14.10
CA GLY A 210 -17.61 -16.19 -15.38
C GLY A 210 -17.51 -15.21 -16.55
N GLY A 211 -17.50 -13.90 -16.28
CA GLY A 211 -17.30 -12.85 -17.27
C GLY A 211 -15.86 -12.79 -17.79
N SER A 212 -15.60 -11.84 -18.70
CA SER A 212 -14.28 -11.63 -19.27
C SER A 212 -13.24 -11.29 -18.19
N ASN A 213 -12.04 -11.83 -18.36
CA ASN A 213 -10.91 -11.55 -17.48
C ASN A 213 -10.48 -10.08 -17.58
N VAL A 214 -10.19 -9.49 -16.42
CA VAL A 214 -9.34 -8.30 -16.31
C VAL A 214 -7.99 -8.70 -15.71
N LEU A 215 -6.92 -8.01 -16.09
CA LEU A 215 -5.58 -8.28 -15.56
C LEU A 215 -5.24 -7.26 -14.47
N VAL A 216 -4.76 -7.74 -13.32
CA VAL A 216 -4.37 -6.90 -12.19
C VAL A 216 -2.87 -7.10 -11.92
N ASP A 217 -2.12 -6.00 -11.97
CA ASP A 217 -0.69 -5.99 -11.68
C ASP A 217 -0.44 -6.32 -10.19
N GLN A 218 0.56 -7.17 -9.93
CA GLN A 218 1.00 -7.58 -8.60
C GLN A 218 2.50 -7.27 -8.41
N PRO A 219 2.83 -6.03 -8.00
CA PRO A 219 4.20 -5.66 -7.62
C PRO A 219 4.92 -6.66 -6.70
N ASN A 220 6.25 -6.70 -6.71
CA ASN A 220 7.01 -7.46 -5.72
C ASN A 220 6.69 -6.97 -4.30
N THR A 221 6.45 -7.87 -3.34
CA THR A 221 6.06 -7.45 -1.99
C THR A 221 7.24 -7.31 -1.03
N GLY A 222 8.46 -7.61 -1.50
CA GLY A 222 9.69 -7.59 -0.69
C GLY A 222 10.05 -8.95 -0.09
N GLY A 223 9.16 -9.94 -0.18
CA GLY A 223 9.42 -11.33 0.20
C GLY A 223 8.16 -12.19 0.09
N GLY A 224 8.34 -13.52 0.01
CA GLY A 224 7.23 -14.47 -0.08
C GLY A 224 6.32 -14.54 1.15
N HIS A 225 6.72 -13.90 2.25
CA HIS A 225 6.00 -13.83 3.53
C HIS A 225 5.57 -12.38 3.86
N VAL A 226 5.62 -11.48 2.87
CA VAL A 226 5.19 -10.10 3.01
C VAL A 226 3.97 -9.89 2.15
N VAL A 227 2.88 -9.47 2.77
CA VAL A 227 1.60 -9.22 2.10
C VAL A 227 1.43 -7.73 1.83
N LEU A 228 1.08 -7.39 0.59
CA LEU A 228 0.59 -6.07 0.20
C LEU A 228 -0.77 -6.21 -0.47
N SER A 229 -1.46 -5.09 -0.65
CA SER A 229 -2.72 -5.04 -1.39
C SER A 229 -2.60 -4.21 -2.68
N VAL A 230 -3.39 -4.59 -3.68
CA VAL A 230 -3.67 -3.78 -4.87
C VAL A 230 -5.18 -3.72 -5.13
N PRO A 231 -5.72 -2.57 -5.54
CA PRO A 231 -7.15 -2.45 -5.82
C PRO A 231 -7.48 -2.85 -7.26
N VAL A 232 -8.65 -3.47 -7.44
CA VAL A 232 -9.33 -3.61 -8.73
C VAL A 232 -10.77 -3.15 -8.58
N LYS A 233 -11.30 -2.44 -9.57
CA LYS A 233 -12.71 -2.07 -9.61
C LYS A 233 -13.47 -3.06 -10.46
N VAL A 234 -14.45 -3.74 -9.88
CA VAL A 234 -15.26 -4.76 -10.57
C VAL A 234 -16.75 -4.47 -10.45
N ASN A 235 -17.53 -4.92 -11.42
CA ASN A 235 -18.98 -4.85 -11.36
C ASN A 235 -19.53 -6.15 -10.78
N LEU A 236 -20.27 -6.05 -9.68
CA LEU A 236 -20.94 -7.17 -9.03
C LEU A 236 -22.45 -7.10 -9.28
N ASN A 237 -23.11 -8.25 -9.25
CA ASN A 237 -24.56 -8.34 -9.20
C ASN A 237 -25.04 -8.10 -7.76
N SER A 238 -26.28 -7.63 -7.60
CA SER A 238 -26.93 -7.65 -6.29
C SER A 238 -27.13 -9.11 -5.84
N GLY A 239 -26.78 -9.42 -4.60
CA GLY A 239 -26.79 -10.77 -4.05
C GLY A 239 -25.41 -11.45 -4.12
N ALA A 240 -25.42 -12.77 -4.32
CA ALA A 240 -24.21 -13.59 -4.33
C ALA A 240 -23.46 -13.51 -5.67
N ASN A 241 -22.14 -13.39 -5.59
CA ASN A 241 -21.22 -13.37 -6.72
C ASN A 241 -20.11 -14.41 -6.54
N SER A 242 -19.47 -14.77 -7.64
CA SER A 242 -18.22 -15.54 -7.66
C SER A 242 -17.10 -14.72 -8.28
N ILE A 243 -15.91 -14.76 -7.70
CA ILE A 243 -14.71 -14.11 -8.25
C ILE A 243 -13.62 -15.17 -8.41
N THR A 244 -13.18 -15.40 -9.64
CA THR A 244 -12.14 -16.38 -9.99
C THR A 244 -10.83 -15.69 -10.31
N PHE A 245 -9.74 -16.20 -9.75
CA PHE A 245 -8.37 -15.70 -9.91
C PHE A 245 -7.50 -16.72 -10.66
N GLY A 246 -6.60 -16.25 -11.52
CA GLY A 246 -5.60 -17.07 -12.22
C GLY A 246 -6.07 -17.81 -13.48
N SER A 247 -7.33 -17.63 -13.90
CA SER A 247 -7.88 -18.33 -15.08
C SER A 247 -7.31 -17.82 -16.41
N GLY A 248 -6.79 -18.72 -17.24
CA GLY A 248 -6.43 -18.41 -18.63
C GLY A 248 -5.14 -17.60 -18.80
N GLN A 249 -4.28 -17.53 -17.79
CA GLN A 249 -2.92 -16.98 -17.89
C GLN A 249 -1.86 -18.08 -17.89
N THR A 250 -0.75 -17.86 -18.60
CA THR A 250 0.36 -18.82 -18.71
C THR A 250 1.49 -18.56 -17.72
N ASN A 251 1.52 -17.38 -17.09
CA ASN A 251 2.46 -17.06 -16.02
C ASN A 251 1.83 -17.32 -14.65
N TYR A 252 2.66 -17.58 -13.64
CA TYR A 252 2.21 -17.59 -12.25
C TYR A 252 1.84 -16.17 -11.78
N ALA A 253 0.79 -16.09 -10.97
CA ALA A 253 0.39 -14.93 -10.19
C ALA A 253 1.15 -14.88 -8.86
N GLY A 254 1.02 -13.78 -8.12
CA GLY A 254 1.38 -13.75 -6.70
C GLY A 254 0.44 -14.63 -5.87
N ASP A 255 0.93 -15.12 -4.74
CA ASP A 255 0.18 -15.98 -3.85
C ASP A 255 -0.92 -15.15 -3.17
N LEU A 256 -2.18 -15.55 -3.33
CA LEU A 256 -3.34 -14.79 -2.87
C LEU A 256 -3.66 -15.18 -1.43
N ASP A 257 -3.57 -14.21 -0.52
CA ASP A 257 -3.93 -14.35 0.90
C ASP A 257 -5.44 -14.22 1.04
N ARG A 258 -5.98 -13.06 0.66
CA ARG A 258 -7.41 -12.76 0.78
C ARG A 258 -7.84 -11.65 -0.14
N ILE A 259 -9.14 -11.40 -0.17
CA ILE A 259 -9.70 -10.17 -0.74
C ILE A 259 -10.55 -9.42 0.27
N ILE A 260 -10.63 -8.10 0.12
CA ILE A 260 -11.62 -7.27 0.81
C ILE A 260 -12.49 -6.59 -0.23
N VAL A 261 -13.82 -6.73 -0.09
CA VAL A 261 -14.81 -6.08 -0.98
C VAL A 261 -15.45 -4.91 -0.24
N TYR A 262 -15.36 -3.70 -0.81
CA TYR A 262 -15.87 -2.44 -0.27
C TYR A 262 -17.12 -1.96 -0.97
#